data_AF-A0A348AEH6-F1
#
_entry.id   AF-A0A348AEH6-F1
#
_cell.length_a   1.000
_cell.length_b   1.000
_cell.length_c   1.000
_cell.angle_alpha   90.00
_cell.angle_beta   90.00
_cell.angle_gamma   90.00
#
_symmetry.space_group_name_H-M   'P 1'
#
loop_
_entity.id
_entity.type
_entity.pdbx_description
1 polymer ?
#
loop_
_entity_poly.entity_id
_entity_poly.type
_entity_poly.pdbx_seq_one_letter_code
_entity_poly.pdbx_strand_id
1 'polypeptide(L)'
;MKTKLFSAILLITLTTFGLFGLMSSVQAAPQPTKKAILVVSFGTTFPETRKLTIEAVEKKIQQAFPDYEVRRAFTSRIIIKTLAERDGIKVENEKQALDRLQAEGYKEVIVQPLHISPGEEFDMVKEAVQTYQKAKAFDNIVLGRPILYYLGQGDKPDDYMKAFQAVKTQFPQLKNQEAVVLMGHGGVHPGSAAYAALQYKLSQAGVNNVFVYTVEGCPALEDIIGQLKANKIKKVTLMPLMLVAGDHATNDMAGDEKDSAKSILTAAGFKVEAYVHGLGENPGIQEIYVQHVKDAIEQLNQKADKNH
;
A
#
# COMPACT_ATOMS: atom_id res chain seq x y z
N MET A 1 -81.47 60.45 -43.10
CA MET A 1 -82.28 59.24 -42.79
C MET A 1 -81.35 58.03 -42.82
N LYS A 2 -81.32 57.29 -41.70
CA LYS A 2 -80.81 55.91 -41.50
C LYS A 2 -79.28 55.65 -41.44
N THR A 3 -78.96 55.17 -40.24
CA THR A 3 -77.76 54.63 -39.56
C THR A 3 -77.16 53.33 -40.14
N LYS A 4 -75.85 53.12 -39.88
CA LYS A 4 -75.12 51.90 -39.38
C LYS A 4 -73.63 52.03 -39.82
N LEU A 5 -72.61 52.27 -38.99
CA LEU A 5 -71.98 51.57 -37.84
C LEU A 5 -71.01 50.41 -38.23
N PHE A 6 -69.80 50.45 -37.64
CA PHE A 6 -68.68 49.46 -37.60
C PHE A 6 -67.80 49.37 -38.87
N SER A 7 -66.48 49.15 -38.86
CA SER A 7 -65.50 48.79 -37.80
C SER A 7 -64.07 49.19 -38.21
N ALA A 8 -63.18 49.36 -37.23
CA ALA A 8 -61.76 49.66 -37.38
C ALA A 8 -60.92 48.45 -37.85
N ILE A 9 -59.92 48.68 -38.71
CA ILE A 9 -58.74 47.83 -38.86
C ILE A 9 -57.53 48.75 -39.03
N LEU A 10 -56.75 48.89 -37.95
CA LEU A 10 -55.45 49.54 -37.92
C LEU A 10 -54.39 48.47 -38.28
N LEU A 11 -53.76 48.60 -39.44
CA LEU A 11 -52.66 47.74 -39.88
C LEU A 11 -51.39 48.13 -39.10
N ILE A 12 -51.04 47.36 -38.07
CA ILE A 12 -49.73 47.45 -37.41
C ILE A 12 -48.79 46.49 -38.14
N THR A 13 -47.86 47.04 -38.93
CA THR A 13 -46.74 46.29 -39.51
C THR A 13 -45.76 45.91 -38.40
N LEU A 14 -45.79 44.64 -37.98
CA LEU A 14 -44.76 44.03 -37.14
C LEU A 14 -43.45 43.92 -37.94
N THR A 15 -42.53 44.85 -37.75
CA THR A 15 -41.11 44.61 -38.07
C THR A 15 -40.52 43.73 -36.98
N THR A 16 -40.44 42.43 -37.22
CA THR A 16 -39.68 41.49 -36.41
C THR A 16 -38.20 41.83 -36.49
N PHE A 17 -37.70 42.57 -35.49
CA PHE A 17 -36.27 42.67 -35.21
C PHE A 17 -35.78 41.28 -34.80
N GLY A 18 -35.09 40.60 -35.72
CA GLY A 18 -34.35 39.38 -35.41
C GLY A 18 -33.16 39.71 -34.52
N LEU A 19 -33.35 39.67 -33.20
CA LEU A 19 -32.25 39.51 -32.26
C LEU A 19 -31.74 38.07 -32.37
N PHE A 20 -30.87 37.80 -33.35
CA PHE A 20 -29.99 36.64 -33.28
C PHE A 20 -28.95 36.92 -32.19
N GLY A 21 -29.33 36.59 -30.96
CA GLY A 21 -28.38 36.54 -29.85
C GLY A 21 -27.33 35.49 -30.19
N LEU A 22 -26.10 35.94 -30.40
CA LEU A 22 -24.91 35.11 -30.30
C LEU A 22 -24.87 34.55 -28.88
N MET A 23 -25.48 33.40 -28.64
CA MET A 23 -25.13 32.55 -27.52
C MET A 23 -23.73 32.03 -27.80
N SER A 24 -22.72 32.78 -27.36
CA SER A 24 -21.40 32.23 -27.14
C SER A 24 -21.59 31.04 -26.21
N SER A 25 -21.42 29.82 -26.74
CA SER A 25 -21.27 28.63 -25.93
C SER A 25 -20.10 28.90 -25.01
N VAL A 26 -20.38 29.19 -23.74
CA VAL A 26 -19.34 29.19 -22.71
C VAL A 26 -18.88 27.74 -22.64
N GLN A 27 -17.78 27.45 -23.33
CA GLN A 27 -17.06 26.20 -23.17
C GLN A 27 -16.73 26.14 -21.68
N ALA A 28 -17.40 25.27 -20.93
CA ALA A 28 -17.06 25.05 -19.54
C ALA A 28 -15.56 24.75 -19.49
N ALA A 29 -14.81 25.49 -18.66
CA ALA A 29 -13.41 25.20 -18.43
C ALA A 29 -13.27 23.70 -18.13
N PRO A 30 -12.28 23.00 -18.72
CA PRO A 30 -12.11 21.57 -18.46
C PRO A 30 -12.05 21.36 -16.95
N GLN A 31 -13.02 20.59 -16.44
CA GLN A 31 -13.04 20.23 -15.03
C GLN A 31 -11.71 19.54 -14.70
N PRO A 32 -11.06 19.89 -13.58
CA PRO A 32 -9.79 19.27 -13.24
C PRO A 32 -9.96 17.75 -13.17
N THR A 33 -9.07 17.04 -13.85
CA THR A 33 -9.06 15.58 -13.92
C THR A 33 -9.04 15.00 -12.51
N LYS A 34 -10.08 14.25 -12.13
CA LYS A 34 -10.14 13.59 -10.83
C LYS A 34 -9.04 12.53 -10.71
N LYS A 35 -8.21 12.65 -9.67
CA LYS A 35 -7.10 11.74 -9.38
C LYS A 35 -7.29 11.03 -8.05
N ALA A 36 -6.95 9.76 -7.99
CA ALA A 36 -7.02 8.97 -6.76
C ALA A 36 -5.75 8.14 -6.55
N ILE A 37 -5.43 7.92 -5.28
CA ILE A 37 -4.48 6.89 -4.84
C ILE A 37 -5.29 5.86 -4.06
N LEU A 38 -5.40 4.65 -4.61
CA LEU A 38 -5.94 3.51 -3.91
C LEU A 38 -4.82 2.82 -3.14
N VAL A 39 -4.83 2.97 -1.82
CA VAL A 39 -3.90 2.30 -0.90
C VAL A 39 -4.48 0.94 -0.53
N VAL A 40 -3.76 -0.13 -0.86
CA VAL A 40 -4.21 -1.51 -0.70
C VAL A 40 -3.35 -2.23 0.31
N SER A 41 -3.93 -2.81 1.35
CA SER A 41 -3.19 -3.60 2.35
C SER A 41 -3.82 -4.98 2.54
N PHE A 42 -3.11 -5.91 3.19
CA PHE A 42 -3.73 -7.17 3.62
C PHE A 42 -4.95 -6.92 4.53
N GLY A 43 -4.82 -5.92 5.41
CA GLY A 43 -5.83 -5.54 6.39
C GLY A 43 -5.50 -6.07 7.79
N THR A 44 -6.30 -5.65 8.77
CA THR A 44 -6.30 -6.21 10.12
C THR A 44 -7.66 -6.01 10.80
N THR A 45 -8.06 -6.97 11.62
CA THR A 45 -9.25 -6.89 12.47
C THR A 45 -8.99 -6.15 13.79
N PHE A 46 -7.73 -5.82 14.09
CA PHE A 46 -7.35 -5.17 15.35
C PHE A 46 -7.28 -3.64 15.17
N PRO A 47 -8.18 -2.85 15.81
CA PRO A 47 -8.31 -1.42 15.54
C PRO A 47 -7.08 -0.60 15.94
N GLU A 48 -6.44 -0.92 17.07
CA GLU A 48 -5.29 -0.15 17.56
C GLU A 48 -4.10 -0.23 16.61
N THR A 49 -3.67 -1.44 16.24
CA THR A 49 -2.56 -1.59 15.28
C THR A 49 -2.96 -1.11 13.89
N ARG A 50 -4.24 -1.22 13.47
CA ARG A 50 -4.72 -0.63 12.21
C ARG A 50 -4.48 0.89 12.17
N LYS A 51 -4.79 1.58 13.26
CA LYS A 51 -4.60 3.03 13.40
C LYS A 51 -3.12 3.42 13.39
N LEU A 52 -2.30 2.66 14.12
CA LEU A 52 -0.86 2.92 14.25
C LEU A 52 -0.06 2.61 12.98
N THR A 53 -0.57 1.74 12.10
CA THR A 53 0.14 1.26 10.92
C THR A 53 -0.53 1.66 9.61
N ILE A 54 -1.62 1.01 9.21
CA ILE A 54 -2.31 1.21 7.94
C ILE A 54 -2.79 2.67 7.82
N GLU A 55 -3.51 3.18 8.81
CA GLU A 55 -4.02 4.56 8.79
C GLU A 55 -2.90 5.59 8.84
N ALA A 56 -1.81 5.29 9.56
CA ALA A 56 -0.65 6.16 9.60
C ALA A 56 0.03 6.28 8.22
N VAL A 57 0.19 5.17 7.51
CA VAL A 57 0.74 5.16 6.14
C VAL A 57 -0.20 5.87 5.17
N GLU A 58 -1.50 5.58 5.20
CA GLU A 58 -2.51 6.25 4.35
C GLU A 58 -2.52 7.77 4.57
N LYS A 59 -2.48 8.21 5.84
CA LYS A 59 -2.40 9.63 6.18
C LYS A 59 -1.11 10.26 5.66
N LYS A 60 0.02 9.57 5.79
CA LYS A 60 1.31 10.05 5.27
C LYS A 60 1.27 10.21 3.75
N ILE A 61 0.66 9.26 3.04
CA ILE A 61 0.44 9.36 1.58
C ILE A 61 -0.48 10.54 1.27
N GLN A 62 -1.62 10.69 1.95
CA GLN A 62 -2.55 11.82 1.71
C GLN A 62 -1.88 13.19 1.91
N GLN A 63 -1.00 13.31 2.92
CA GLN A 63 -0.23 14.52 3.18
C GLN A 63 0.79 14.83 2.08
N ALA A 64 1.40 13.80 1.49
CA ALA A 64 2.38 13.97 0.43
C ALA A 64 1.74 14.29 -0.95
N PHE A 65 0.47 13.94 -1.14
CA PHE A 65 -0.25 14.10 -2.40
C PHE A 65 -1.62 14.76 -2.18
N PRO A 66 -1.67 16.05 -1.82
CA PRO A 66 -2.93 16.75 -1.50
C PRO A 66 -3.91 16.85 -2.68
N ASP A 67 -3.40 16.73 -3.92
CA ASP A 67 -4.22 16.78 -5.14
C ASP A 67 -4.87 15.43 -5.51
N TYR A 68 -4.57 14.36 -4.76
CA TYR A 68 -5.16 13.04 -4.95
C TYR A 68 -6.12 12.71 -3.81
N GLU A 69 -7.26 12.14 -4.15
CA GLU A 69 -8.12 11.47 -3.18
C GLU A 69 -7.46 10.15 -2.76
N VAL A 70 -7.17 9.96 -1.47
CA VAL A 70 -6.71 8.66 -0.96
C VAL A 70 -7.90 7.78 -0.56
N ARG A 71 -7.98 6.59 -1.16
CA ARG A 71 -8.96 5.54 -0.80
C ARG A 71 -8.25 4.30 -0.26
N ARG A 72 -8.97 3.55 0.57
CA ARG A 72 -8.51 2.28 1.17
C ARG A 72 -9.17 1.09 0.47
N ALA A 73 -8.41 0.02 0.29
CA ALA A 73 -8.94 -1.32 0.10
C ALA A 73 -8.13 -2.38 0.86
N PHE A 74 -8.77 -3.50 1.20
CA PHE A 74 -8.10 -4.68 1.77
C PHE A 74 -8.11 -5.87 0.81
N THR A 75 -7.05 -6.66 0.81
CA THR A 75 -6.99 -7.88 0.00
C THR A 75 -7.58 -9.09 0.74
N SER A 76 -7.41 -9.20 2.06
CA SER A 76 -7.92 -10.35 2.81
C SER A 76 -9.44 -10.35 2.90
N ARG A 77 -10.07 -11.30 2.19
CA ARG A 77 -11.53 -11.50 2.21
C ARG A 77 -12.05 -11.90 3.57
N ILE A 78 -11.24 -12.65 4.33
CA ILE A 78 -11.56 -13.06 5.70
C ILE A 78 -11.63 -11.82 6.59
N ILE A 79 -10.61 -10.94 6.55
CA ILE A 79 -10.59 -9.71 7.36
C ILE A 79 -11.76 -8.79 7.00
N ILE A 80 -12.03 -8.59 5.71
CA ILE A 80 -13.17 -7.78 5.25
C ILE A 80 -14.48 -8.33 5.81
N LYS A 81 -14.70 -9.65 5.70
CA LYS A 81 -15.88 -10.33 6.23
C LYS A 81 -15.98 -10.17 7.75
N THR A 82 -14.90 -10.42 8.48
CA THR A 82 -14.87 -10.31 9.94
C THR A 82 -15.17 -8.89 10.42
N LEU A 83 -14.60 -7.86 9.79
CA LEU A 83 -14.88 -6.47 10.12
C LEU A 83 -16.35 -6.11 9.89
N ALA A 84 -16.94 -6.59 8.80
CA ALA A 84 -18.34 -6.35 8.49
C ALA A 84 -19.29 -7.05 9.47
N GLU A 85 -19.03 -8.33 9.81
CA GLU A 85 -19.90 -9.13 10.66
C GLU A 85 -19.74 -8.82 12.15
N ARG A 86 -18.51 -8.67 12.64
CA ARG A 86 -18.21 -8.46 14.07
C ARG A 86 -18.34 -6.99 14.47
N ASP A 87 -17.85 -6.08 13.63
CA ASP A 87 -17.68 -4.66 13.99
C ASP A 87 -18.61 -3.71 13.21
N GLY A 88 -19.34 -4.22 12.21
CA GLY A 88 -20.14 -3.39 11.30
C GLY A 88 -19.32 -2.48 10.37
N ILE A 89 -18.00 -2.68 10.30
CA ILE A 89 -17.09 -1.86 9.50
C ILE A 89 -17.03 -2.44 8.09
N LYS A 90 -17.51 -1.68 7.10
CA LYS A 90 -17.43 -2.06 5.69
C LYS A 90 -16.14 -1.55 5.07
N VAL A 91 -15.26 -2.48 4.69
CA VAL A 91 -14.05 -2.18 3.91
C VAL A 91 -14.20 -2.85 2.55
N GLU A 92 -13.85 -2.11 1.49
CA GLU A 92 -13.89 -2.63 0.13
C GLU A 92 -12.66 -3.49 -0.17
N ASN A 93 -12.84 -4.47 -1.05
CA ASN A 93 -11.70 -5.07 -1.72
C ASN A 93 -11.19 -4.21 -2.88
N GLU A 94 -10.04 -4.60 -3.43
CA GLU A 94 -9.36 -3.85 -4.49
C GLU A 94 -10.21 -3.68 -5.75
N LYS A 95 -11.02 -4.69 -6.14
CA LYS A 95 -11.94 -4.59 -7.29
C LYS A 95 -13.11 -3.66 -7.01
N GLN A 96 -13.77 -3.82 -5.86
CA GLN A 96 -14.88 -2.95 -5.43
C GLN A 96 -14.47 -1.49 -5.35
N ALA A 97 -13.29 -1.21 -4.79
CA ALA A 97 -12.78 0.15 -4.70
C ALA A 97 -12.45 0.72 -6.09
N LEU A 98 -11.88 -0.07 -7.01
CA LEU A 98 -11.63 0.36 -8.39
C LEU A 98 -12.94 0.60 -9.17
N ASP A 99 -13.93 -0.28 -9.04
CA ASP A 99 -15.27 -0.09 -9.64
C ASP A 99 -15.91 1.21 -9.13
N ARG A 100 -15.79 1.47 -7.83
CA ARG A 100 -16.31 2.71 -7.23
C ARG A 100 -15.57 3.94 -7.75
N LEU A 101 -14.24 3.91 -7.82
CA LEU A 101 -13.46 5.01 -8.39
C LEU A 101 -13.86 5.28 -9.86
N GLN A 102 -14.08 4.23 -10.65
CA GLN A 102 -14.56 4.38 -12.02
C GLN A 102 -15.95 5.03 -12.07
N ALA A 103 -16.89 4.56 -11.25
CA ALA A 103 -18.25 5.10 -11.18
C ALA A 103 -18.30 6.56 -10.70
N GLU A 104 -17.38 6.95 -9.80
CA GLU A 104 -17.24 8.33 -9.30
C GLU A 104 -16.50 9.27 -10.28
N GLY A 105 -16.07 8.75 -11.43
CA GLY A 105 -15.48 9.51 -12.53
C GLY A 105 -13.99 9.83 -12.38
N TYR A 106 -13.25 9.10 -11.55
CA TYR A 106 -11.79 9.22 -11.48
C TYR A 106 -11.15 8.76 -12.79
N LYS A 107 -10.09 9.46 -13.20
CA LYS A 107 -9.43 9.27 -14.50
C LYS A 107 -7.98 8.83 -14.38
N GLU A 108 -7.30 9.30 -13.33
CA GLU A 108 -5.94 8.89 -12.99
C GLU A 108 -5.96 8.16 -11.65
N VAL A 109 -5.50 6.91 -11.64
CA VAL A 109 -5.50 6.06 -10.45
C VAL A 109 -4.12 5.47 -10.20
N ILE A 110 -3.55 5.77 -9.05
CA ILE A 110 -2.35 5.10 -8.53
C ILE A 110 -2.81 4.02 -7.57
N VAL A 111 -2.41 2.76 -7.78
CA VAL A 111 -2.69 1.68 -6.82
C VAL A 111 -1.40 1.38 -6.07
N GLN A 112 -1.34 1.71 -4.79
CA GLN A 112 -0.16 1.47 -3.95
C GLN A 112 -0.41 0.32 -2.97
N PRO A 113 0.22 -0.85 -3.18
CA PRO A 113 0.17 -1.93 -2.20
C PRO A 113 1.06 -1.61 -0.98
N LEU A 114 0.58 -1.94 0.21
CA LEU A 114 1.33 -1.89 1.47
C LEU A 114 1.92 -3.26 1.84
N HIS A 115 2.12 -4.14 0.86
CA HIS A 115 2.74 -5.45 1.07
C HIS A 115 4.26 -5.32 1.27
N ILE A 116 4.84 -6.29 2.00
CA ILE A 116 6.29 -6.33 2.24
C ILE A 116 7.02 -6.92 1.04
N SER A 117 6.51 -8.00 0.45
CA SER A 117 7.11 -8.69 -0.70
C SER A 117 6.14 -8.76 -1.89
N PRO A 118 6.62 -9.05 -3.11
CA PRO A 118 5.79 -9.36 -4.27
C PRO A 118 5.24 -10.79 -4.18
N GLY A 119 4.46 -11.06 -3.12
CA GLY A 119 3.79 -12.33 -2.87
C GLY A 119 2.43 -12.46 -3.57
N GLU A 120 1.68 -13.50 -3.22
CA GLU A 120 0.33 -13.78 -3.74
C GLU A 120 -0.61 -12.57 -3.64
N GLU A 121 -0.64 -11.91 -2.48
CA GLU A 121 -1.46 -10.72 -2.23
C GLU A 121 -1.10 -9.54 -3.15
N PHE A 122 0.19 -9.40 -3.51
CA PHE A 122 0.62 -8.39 -4.47
C PHE A 122 0.19 -8.77 -5.89
N ASP A 123 0.33 -10.04 -6.27
CA ASP A 123 -0.09 -10.51 -7.59
C ASP A 123 -1.61 -10.40 -7.79
N MET A 124 -2.42 -10.64 -6.76
CA MET A 124 -3.87 -10.36 -6.80
C MET A 124 -4.18 -8.90 -7.15
N VAL A 125 -3.50 -7.94 -6.50
CA VAL A 125 -3.68 -6.50 -6.79
C VAL A 125 -3.18 -6.18 -8.20
N LYS A 126 -2.07 -6.78 -8.62
CA LYS A 126 -1.50 -6.60 -9.96
C LYS A 126 -2.45 -7.09 -11.04
N GLU A 127 -3.06 -8.26 -10.87
CA GLU A 127 -4.06 -8.80 -11.79
C GLU A 127 -5.30 -7.92 -11.86
N ALA A 128 -5.75 -7.38 -10.72
CA ALA A 128 -6.84 -6.40 -10.69
C ALA A 128 -6.46 -5.19 -11.55
N VAL A 129 -5.33 -4.53 -11.28
CA VAL A 129 -4.87 -3.37 -12.06
C VAL A 129 -4.76 -3.68 -13.56
N GLN A 130 -4.18 -4.82 -13.93
CA GLN A 130 -4.08 -5.24 -15.33
C GLN A 130 -5.44 -5.43 -16.00
N THR A 131 -6.44 -5.89 -15.25
CA THR A 131 -7.82 -6.01 -15.76
C THR A 131 -8.39 -4.63 -16.14
N TYR A 132 -8.28 -3.63 -15.25
CA TYR A 132 -8.76 -2.28 -15.52
C TYR A 132 -7.95 -1.56 -16.61
N GLN A 133 -6.64 -1.84 -16.72
CA GLN A 133 -5.81 -1.37 -17.84
C GLN A 133 -6.32 -1.90 -19.18
N LYS A 134 -6.55 -3.21 -19.29
CA LYS A 134 -7.08 -3.84 -20.53
C LYS A 134 -8.46 -3.31 -20.90
N ALA A 135 -9.31 -3.07 -19.90
CA ALA A 135 -10.64 -2.51 -20.08
C ALA A 135 -10.62 -1.00 -20.42
N LYS A 136 -9.46 -0.33 -20.34
CA LYS A 136 -9.33 1.14 -20.46
C LYS A 136 -10.32 1.86 -19.53
N ALA A 137 -10.49 1.34 -18.32
CA ALA A 137 -11.45 1.86 -17.34
C ALA A 137 -11.09 3.26 -16.83
N PHE A 138 -9.80 3.59 -16.88
CA PHE A 138 -9.22 4.87 -16.50
C PHE A 138 -8.34 5.38 -17.64
N ASP A 139 -8.18 6.70 -17.75
CA ASP A 139 -7.23 7.31 -18.70
C ASP A 139 -5.80 6.85 -18.35
N ASN A 140 -5.51 6.79 -17.06
CA ASN A 140 -4.26 6.28 -16.51
C ASN A 140 -4.50 5.44 -15.25
N ILE A 141 -3.93 4.25 -15.21
CA ILE A 141 -3.85 3.45 -13.98
C ILE A 141 -2.48 2.76 -13.90
N VAL A 142 -1.82 2.86 -12.75
CA VAL A 142 -0.49 2.31 -12.50
C VAL A 142 -0.43 1.63 -11.13
N LEU A 143 0.40 0.60 -11.05
CA LEU A 143 0.67 -0.15 -9.82
C LEU A 143 2.02 0.29 -9.24
N GLY A 144 2.02 0.70 -7.97
CA GLY A 144 3.22 0.88 -7.17
C GLY A 144 3.81 -0.45 -6.68
N ARG A 145 5.08 -0.45 -6.30
CA ARG A 145 5.78 -1.67 -5.87
C ARG A 145 5.73 -1.88 -4.34
N PRO A 146 5.85 -3.13 -3.84
CA PRO A 146 5.98 -3.43 -2.41
C PRO A 146 7.37 -3.06 -1.87
N ILE A 147 7.59 -3.21 -0.56
CA ILE A 147 8.85 -2.80 0.11
C ILE A 147 10.09 -3.53 -0.41
N LEU A 148 10.05 -4.85 -0.57
CA LEU A 148 11.18 -5.67 -1.01
C LEU A 148 11.01 -6.04 -2.49
N TYR A 149 11.36 -5.12 -3.38
CA TYR A 149 11.13 -5.29 -4.83
C TYR A 149 12.42 -5.27 -5.66
N TYR A 150 13.09 -4.11 -5.79
CA TYR A 150 14.31 -4.02 -6.60
C TYR A 150 15.59 -4.24 -5.79
N LEU A 151 16.52 -5.02 -6.34
CA LEU A 151 17.80 -5.40 -5.70
C LEU A 151 18.93 -4.36 -5.87
N GLY A 152 18.69 -3.23 -6.54
CA GLY A 152 19.72 -2.22 -6.84
C GLY A 152 20.59 -2.57 -8.04
N GLN A 153 19.97 -2.88 -9.19
CA GLN A 153 20.66 -3.21 -10.43
C GLN A 153 20.26 -2.24 -11.54
N GLY A 154 21.24 -1.83 -12.37
CA GLY A 154 21.01 -0.84 -13.42
C GLY A 154 20.63 0.54 -12.85
N ASP A 155 19.55 1.12 -13.36
CA ASP A 155 18.97 2.38 -12.90
C ASP A 155 17.95 2.19 -11.75
N LYS A 156 17.69 0.95 -11.34
CA LYS A 156 16.69 0.63 -10.31
C LYS A 156 17.25 0.85 -8.91
N PRO A 157 16.42 1.34 -7.97
CA PRO A 157 16.83 1.51 -6.58
C PRO A 157 17.09 0.16 -5.90
N ASP A 158 17.84 0.21 -4.80
CA ASP A 158 17.99 -0.91 -3.88
C ASP A 158 16.93 -0.80 -2.76
N ASP A 159 15.73 -1.30 -3.03
CA ASP A 159 14.63 -1.22 -2.07
C ASP A 159 14.88 -2.10 -0.84
N TYR A 160 15.64 -3.18 -0.99
CA TYR A 160 16.04 -4.06 0.13
C TYR A 160 16.90 -3.33 1.15
N MET A 161 17.95 -2.64 0.68
CA MET A 161 18.83 -1.90 1.58
C MET A 161 18.13 -0.64 2.13
N LYS A 162 17.27 0.03 1.35
CA LYS A 162 16.44 1.13 1.86
C LYS A 162 15.51 0.66 2.99
N ALA A 163 14.83 -0.47 2.80
CA ALA A 163 13.98 -1.08 3.82
C ALA A 163 14.79 -1.40 5.07
N PHE A 164 15.94 -2.06 4.93
CA PHE A 164 16.81 -2.35 6.06
C PHE A 164 17.24 -1.09 6.83
N GLN A 165 17.68 -0.03 6.14
CA GLN A 165 18.08 1.21 6.81
C GLN A 165 16.92 1.84 7.58
N ALA A 166 15.69 1.81 7.02
CA ALA A 166 14.51 2.28 7.73
C ALA A 166 14.21 1.45 8.99
N VAL A 167 14.20 0.11 8.87
CA VAL A 167 13.94 -0.79 10.01
C VAL A 167 15.02 -0.65 11.09
N LYS A 168 16.29 -0.49 10.69
CA LYS A 168 17.43 -0.35 11.60
C LYS A 168 17.28 0.83 12.58
N THR A 169 16.52 1.86 12.24
CA THR A 169 16.25 3.00 13.14
C THR A 169 15.50 2.62 14.41
N GLN A 170 14.81 1.47 14.42
CA GLN A 170 14.09 0.94 15.58
C GLN A 170 14.90 -0.09 16.37
N PHE A 171 16.13 -0.39 15.96
CA PHE A 171 16.95 -1.39 16.63
C PHE A 171 17.43 -0.88 17.99
N PRO A 172 17.55 -1.78 18.99
CA PRO A 172 18.32 -1.46 20.17
C PRO A 172 19.78 -1.22 19.79
N GLN A 173 20.52 -0.52 20.65
CA GLN A 173 21.97 -0.44 20.52
C GLN A 173 22.56 -1.83 20.79
N LEU A 174 22.93 -2.54 19.71
CA LEU A 174 23.46 -3.90 19.80
C LEU A 174 24.88 -3.90 20.38
N LYS A 175 25.07 -4.72 21.41
CA LYS A 175 26.39 -5.02 21.99
C LYS A 175 26.97 -6.31 21.39
N ASN A 176 28.18 -6.65 21.80
CA ASN A 176 28.78 -7.95 21.48
C ASN A 176 27.85 -9.09 21.92
N GLN A 177 27.70 -10.11 21.06
CA GLN A 177 26.83 -11.28 21.29
C GLN A 177 25.33 -10.95 21.37
N GLU A 178 24.90 -9.80 20.86
CA GLU A 178 23.48 -9.45 20.69
C GLU A 178 23.11 -9.43 19.21
N ALA A 179 21.89 -9.86 18.89
CA ALA A 179 21.37 -9.87 17.52
C ALA A 179 19.91 -9.43 17.45
N VAL A 180 19.51 -8.93 16.28
CA VAL A 180 18.11 -8.77 15.91
C VAL A 180 17.68 -9.94 15.03
N VAL A 181 16.49 -10.47 15.28
CA VAL A 181 15.85 -11.48 14.43
C VAL A 181 14.53 -10.90 13.93
N LEU A 182 14.43 -10.73 12.61
CA LEU A 182 13.30 -10.17 11.89
C LEU A 182 12.36 -11.30 11.45
N MET A 183 11.09 -11.21 11.81
CA MET A 183 10.06 -12.19 11.45
C MET A 183 9.20 -11.72 10.27
N GLY A 184 9.44 -12.28 9.09
CA GLY A 184 8.52 -12.17 7.95
C GLY A 184 7.35 -13.14 8.06
N HIS A 185 6.27 -12.91 7.30
CA HIS A 185 5.19 -13.88 7.21
C HIS A 185 5.63 -15.12 6.41
N GLY A 186 6.17 -14.90 5.21
CA GLY A 186 6.53 -15.96 4.28
C GLY A 186 5.34 -16.54 3.50
N GLY A 187 5.49 -17.76 3.02
CA GLY A 187 4.50 -18.52 2.27
C GLY A 187 5.15 -19.37 1.17
N VAL A 188 4.34 -20.20 0.49
CA VAL A 188 4.80 -21.06 -0.62
C VAL A 188 4.99 -20.32 -1.94
N HIS A 189 4.51 -19.07 -2.04
CA HIS A 189 4.63 -18.25 -3.25
C HIS A 189 6.11 -17.95 -3.57
N PRO A 190 6.54 -17.95 -4.84
CA PRO A 190 7.92 -17.60 -5.21
C PRO A 190 8.39 -16.23 -4.68
N GLY A 191 7.46 -15.29 -4.51
CA GLY A 191 7.71 -13.99 -3.89
C GLY A 191 8.29 -14.05 -2.47
N SER A 192 8.13 -15.18 -1.75
CA SER A 192 8.76 -15.40 -0.44
C SER A 192 10.29 -15.44 -0.51
N ALA A 193 10.88 -15.66 -1.68
CA ALA A 193 12.34 -15.57 -1.87
C ALA A 193 12.90 -14.17 -1.51
N ALA A 194 12.05 -13.13 -1.45
CA ALA A 194 12.44 -11.81 -0.97
C ALA A 194 13.05 -11.84 0.44
N TYR A 195 12.59 -12.70 1.35
CA TYR A 195 13.15 -12.77 2.70
C TYR A 195 14.58 -13.33 2.71
N ALA A 196 14.85 -14.37 1.92
CA ALA A 196 16.19 -14.91 1.73
C ALA A 196 17.11 -13.91 0.99
N ALA A 197 16.58 -13.18 0.00
CA ALA A 197 17.32 -12.13 -0.69
C ALA A 197 17.68 -10.97 0.24
N LEU A 198 16.80 -10.60 1.17
CA LEU A 198 17.11 -9.63 2.22
C LEU A 198 18.28 -10.12 3.08
N GLN A 199 18.22 -11.36 3.58
CA GLN A 199 19.31 -11.94 4.36
C GLN A 199 20.64 -11.91 3.59
N TYR A 200 20.62 -12.25 2.30
CA TYR A 200 21.80 -12.20 1.44
C TYR A 200 22.38 -10.78 1.33
N LYS A 201 21.53 -9.77 1.11
CA LYS A 201 21.94 -8.35 1.03
C LYS A 201 22.56 -7.87 2.35
N LEU A 202 22.01 -8.29 3.49
CA LEU A 202 22.58 -7.98 4.81
C LEU A 202 23.97 -8.58 4.97
N SER A 203 24.13 -9.86 4.62
CA SER A 203 25.44 -10.53 4.67
C SER A 203 26.47 -9.86 3.76
N GLN A 204 26.09 -9.48 2.53
CA GLN A 204 26.96 -8.73 1.62
C GLN A 204 27.37 -7.37 2.19
N ALA A 205 26.47 -6.70 2.91
CA ALA A 205 26.74 -5.43 3.57
C ALA A 205 27.54 -5.56 4.88
N GLY A 206 27.99 -6.77 5.24
CA GLY A 206 28.74 -7.04 6.47
C GLY A 206 27.88 -7.00 7.75
N VAL A 207 26.56 -7.07 7.62
CA VAL A 207 25.62 -7.08 8.75
C VAL A 207 25.44 -8.51 9.24
N ASN A 208 26.25 -8.91 10.23
CA ASN A 208 26.33 -10.31 10.70
C ASN A 208 25.53 -10.60 11.98
N ASN A 209 24.83 -9.61 12.52
CA ASN A 209 24.05 -9.69 13.75
C ASN A 209 22.56 -9.37 13.53
N VAL A 210 22.09 -9.48 12.28
CA VAL A 210 20.69 -9.33 11.91
C VAL A 210 20.31 -10.54 11.07
N PHE A 211 19.26 -11.24 11.49
CA PHE A 211 18.79 -12.45 10.86
C PHE A 211 17.34 -12.30 10.43
N VAL A 212 16.93 -12.97 9.36
CA VAL A 212 15.57 -12.99 8.84
C VAL A 212 15.05 -14.42 8.85
N TYR A 213 13.89 -14.65 9.44
CA TYR A 213 13.13 -15.89 9.28
C TYR A 213 11.70 -15.58 8.86
N THR A 214 10.99 -16.60 8.41
CA THR A 214 9.57 -16.53 8.08
C THR A 214 8.77 -17.49 8.96
N VAL A 215 7.56 -17.10 9.36
CA VAL A 215 6.62 -18.00 10.04
C VAL A 215 6.30 -19.20 9.15
N GLU A 216 6.03 -18.94 7.87
CA GLU A 216 5.69 -19.95 6.88
C GLU A 216 6.74 -19.96 5.77
N GLY A 217 7.57 -21.01 5.68
CA GLY A 217 8.51 -21.17 4.57
C GLY A 217 9.97 -20.95 4.95
N CYS A 218 10.71 -20.21 4.12
CA CYS A 218 12.17 -20.12 4.21
C CYS A 218 12.65 -18.65 4.17
N PRO A 219 13.60 -18.24 5.05
CA PRO A 219 14.36 -19.08 6.01
C PRO A 219 13.56 -19.54 7.24
N ALA A 220 13.80 -20.76 7.71
CA ALA A 220 13.14 -21.32 8.89
C ALA A 220 13.82 -20.85 10.20
N LEU A 221 13.07 -20.83 11.31
CA LEU A 221 13.60 -20.37 12.60
C LEU A 221 14.73 -21.29 13.12
N GLU A 222 14.67 -22.59 12.83
CA GLU A 222 15.67 -23.58 13.21
C GLU A 222 17.03 -23.29 12.57
N ASP A 223 17.03 -22.85 11.31
CA ASP A 223 18.25 -22.45 10.61
C ASP A 223 18.86 -21.20 11.27
N ILE A 224 18.01 -20.25 11.68
CA ILE A 224 18.44 -19.04 12.37
C ILE A 224 19.02 -19.38 13.75
N ILE A 225 18.44 -20.33 14.49
CA ILE A 225 19.02 -20.83 15.75
C ILE A 225 20.43 -21.37 15.54
N GLY A 226 20.66 -22.15 14.48
CA GLY A 226 21.99 -22.66 14.12
C GLY A 226 22.99 -21.52 13.89
N GLN A 227 22.60 -20.51 13.11
CA GLN A 227 23.43 -19.34 12.82
C GLN A 227 23.73 -18.50 14.06
N LEU A 228 22.73 -18.25 14.91
CA LEU A 228 22.89 -17.53 16.18
C LEU A 228 23.90 -18.23 17.10
N LYS A 229 23.83 -19.56 17.21
CA LYS A 229 24.79 -20.35 17.99
C LYS A 229 26.20 -20.27 17.42
N ALA A 230 26.35 -20.40 16.10
CA ALA A 230 27.64 -20.28 15.42
C ALA A 230 28.27 -18.89 15.65
N ASN A 231 27.46 -17.84 15.65
CA ASN A 231 27.89 -16.45 15.91
C ASN A 231 28.03 -16.13 17.41
N LYS A 232 27.91 -17.13 18.29
CA LYS A 232 28.03 -17.01 19.75
C LYS A 232 27.09 -15.96 20.35
N ILE A 233 25.92 -15.77 19.74
CA ILE A 233 24.89 -14.85 20.25
C ILE A 233 24.33 -15.37 21.57
N LYS A 234 24.03 -14.45 22.49
CA LYS A 234 23.45 -14.72 23.80
C LYS A 234 22.11 -14.02 24.01
N LYS A 235 21.92 -12.86 23.37
CA LYS A 235 20.69 -12.08 23.46
C LYS A 235 20.10 -11.82 22.07
N VAL A 236 18.80 -12.02 21.93
CA VAL A 236 18.05 -11.79 20.70
C VAL A 236 16.94 -10.78 20.97
N THR A 237 16.81 -9.81 20.09
CA THR A 237 15.61 -8.97 19.99
C THR A 237 14.79 -9.43 18.78
N LEU A 238 13.58 -9.94 19.03
CA LEU A 238 12.62 -10.32 17.99
C LEU A 238 11.82 -9.09 17.56
N MET A 239 11.72 -8.87 16.26
CA MET A 239 10.96 -7.76 15.67
C MET A 239 10.18 -8.26 14.45
N PRO A 240 8.94 -7.80 14.22
CA PRO A 240 8.17 -8.20 13.06
C PRO A 240 8.68 -7.46 11.81
N LEU A 241 8.78 -8.19 10.70
CA LEU A 241 8.98 -7.67 9.35
C LEU A 241 7.65 -7.74 8.59
N MET A 242 6.60 -7.18 9.20
CA MET A 242 5.23 -7.12 8.69
C MET A 242 4.68 -5.72 8.89
N LEU A 243 3.79 -5.27 8.00
CA LEU A 243 3.20 -3.93 8.08
C LEU A 243 2.50 -3.69 9.42
N VAL A 244 1.74 -4.70 9.88
CA VAL A 244 0.92 -4.66 11.07
C VAL A 244 1.46 -5.66 12.09
N ALA A 245 1.57 -5.27 13.36
CA ALA A 245 1.79 -6.20 14.46
C ALA A 245 0.44 -6.80 14.89
N GLY A 246 -0.07 -7.73 14.08
CA GLY A 246 -1.32 -8.45 14.33
C GLY A 246 -1.11 -9.75 15.11
N ASP A 247 -1.90 -10.76 14.75
CA ASP A 247 -1.93 -12.07 15.41
C ASP A 247 -0.56 -12.76 15.41
N HIS A 248 0.07 -12.91 14.24
CA HIS A 248 1.41 -13.50 14.11
C HIS A 248 2.47 -12.81 15.00
N ALA A 249 2.46 -11.47 15.08
CA ALA A 249 3.45 -10.74 15.89
C ALA A 249 3.20 -10.92 17.39
N THR A 250 1.95 -11.12 17.79
CA THR A 250 1.56 -11.21 19.21
C THR A 250 1.66 -12.63 19.73
N ASN A 251 1.20 -13.61 18.94
CA ASN A 251 1.12 -15.02 19.33
C ASN A 251 2.35 -15.79 18.84
N ASP A 252 2.53 -15.90 17.54
CA ASP A 252 3.58 -16.74 16.96
C ASP A 252 4.99 -16.22 17.24
N MET A 253 5.17 -14.89 17.31
CA MET A 253 6.48 -14.31 17.63
C MET A 253 6.72 -14.19 19.13
N ALA A 254 5.78 -13.55 19.84
CA ALA A 254 6.00 -13.01 21.18
C ALA A 254 5.17 -13.70 22.28
N GLY A 255 4.34 -14.67 21.90
CA GLY A 255 3.46 -15.39 22.81
C GLY A 255 4.23 -16.22 23.85
N ASP A 256 3.50 -16.72 24.83
CA ASP A 256 4.05 -17.60 25.88
C ASP A 256 3.85 -19.08 25.55
N GLU A 257 3.15 -19.40 24.45
CA GLU A 257 2.98 -20.75 23.94
C GLU A 257 4.30 -21.36 23.48
N LYS A 258 4.41 -22.69 23.54
CA LYS A 258 5.67 -23.42 23.30
C LYS A 258 6.17 -23.33 21.86
N ASP A 259 5.26 -23.15 20.93
CA ASP A 259 5.51 -23.01 19.48
C ASP A 259 5.79 -21.57 19.06
N SER A 260 5.66 -20.59 19.97
CA SER A 260 6.09 -19.23 19.68
C SER A 260 7.61 -19.15 19.48
N ALA A 261 8.06 -18.27 18.60
CA ALA A 261 9.48 -18.04 18.33
C ALA A 261 10.24 -17.61 19.59
N LYS A 262 9.62 -16.79 20.45
CA LYS A 262 10.15 -16.41 21.76
C LYS A 262 10.42 -17.63 22.64
N SER A 263 9.45 -18.54 22.78
CA SER A 263 9.61 -19.76 23.58
C SER A 263 10.67 -20.69 23.00
N ILE A 264 10.66 -20.89 21.68
CA ILE A 264 11.64 -21.73 20.97
C ILE A 264 13.06 -21.20 21.15
N LEU A 265 13.30 -19.90 20.96
CA LEU A 265 14.61 -19.28 21.14
C LEU A 265 15.06 -19.30 22.62
N THR A 266 14.13 -19.09 23.55
CA THR A 266 14.43 -19.17 24.99
C THR A 266 14.85 -20.58 25.38
N ALA A 267 14.13 -21.61 24.91
CA ALA A 267 14.47 -23.01 25.12
C ALA A 267 15.81 -23.39 24.48
N ALA A 268 16.19 -22.73 23.38
CA ALA A 268 17.48 -22.90 22.72
C ALA A 268 18.66 -22.23 23.48
N GLY A 269 18.39 -21.52 24.57
CA GLY A 269 19.39 -20.94 25.48
C GLY A 269 19.70 -19.46 25.26
N PHE A 270 18.87 -18.74 24.49
CA PHE A 270 19.02 -17.29 24.29
C PHE A 270 18.20 -16.49 25.31
N LYS A 271 18.69 -15.32 25.71
CA LYS A 271 17.85 -14.29 26.32
C LYS A 271 17.06 -13.59 25.22
N VAL A 272 15.73 -13.64 25.27
CA VAL A 272 14.87 -13.09 24.22
C VAL A 272 14.09 -11.87 24.72
N GLU A 273 14.11 -10.80 23.94
CA GLU A 273 13.25 -9.63 24.09
C GLU A 273 12.39 -9.48 22.84
N ALA A 274 11.11 -9.13 22.97
CA ALA A 274 10.21 -8.92 21.85
C ALA A 274 9.88 -7.43 21.70
N TYR A 275 9.97 -6.94 20.48
CA TYR A 275 9.53 -5.60 20.07
C TYR A 275 8.31 -5.77 19.17
N VAL A 276 7.12 -5.58 19.73
CA VAL A 276 5.84 -5.89 19.06
C VAL A 276 5.23 -4.61 18.46
N HIS A 277 5.88 -4.07 17.45
CA HIS A 277 5.41 -2.90 16.68
C HIS A 277 5.45 -3.19 15.20
N GLY A 278 4.39 -2.83 14.47
CA GLY A 278 4.31 -3.06 13.03
C GLY A 278 5.21 -2.10 12.26
N LEU A 279 5.71 -2.53 11.09
CA LEU A 279 6.54 -1.66 10.26
C LEU A 279 5.82 -0.37 9.82
N GLY A 280 4.48 -0.38 9.75
CA GLY A 280 3.71 0.82 9.43
C GLY A 280 3.83 1.93 10.47
N GLU A 281 4.28 1.63 11.70
CA GLU A 281 4.57 2.64 12.73
C GLU A 281 5.88 3.41 12.44
N ASN A 282 6.77 2.82 11.64
CA ASN A 282 8.09 3.38 11.35
C ASN A 282 7.99 4.51 10.29
N PRO A 283 8.34 5.77 10.61
CA PRO A 283 8.27 6.86 9.64
C PRO A 283 9.15 6.64 8.39
N GLY A 284 10.28 5.94 8.53
CA GLY A 284 11.14 5.59 7.40
C GLY A 284 10.48 4.59 6.44
N ILE A 285 9.71 3.64 6.97
CA ILE A 285 8.92 2.71 6.14
C ILE A 285 7.75 3.45 5.48
N GLN A 286 7.07 4.33 6.21
CA GLN A 286 6.00 5.17 5.64
C GLN A 286 6.54 6.01 4.46
N GLU A 287 7.74 6.58 4.58
CA GLU A 287 8.37 7.35 3.51
C GLU A 287 8.73 6.49 2.28
N ILE A 288 9.10 5.21 2.47
CA ILE A 288 9.30 4.30 1.34
C ILE A 288 8.00 4.12 0.55
N TYR A 289 6.85 3.94 1.21
CA TYR A 289 5.56 3.86 0.49
C TYR A 289 5.21 5.16 -0.23
N VAL A 290 5.45 6.31 0.38
CA VAL A 290 5.30 7.61 -0.30
C VAL A 290 6.18 7.67 -1.54
N GLN A 291 7.45 7.26 -1.44
CA GLN A 291 8.37 7.24 -2.57
C GLN A 291 7.89 6.29 -3.66
N HIS A 292 7.32 5.13 -3.32
CA HIS A 292 6.79 4.19 -4.33
C HIS A 292 5.58 4.77 -5.09
N VAL A 293 4.75 5.59 -4.44
CA VAL A 293 3.71 6.37 -5.11
C VAL A 293 4.33 7.39 -6.05
N LYS A 294 5.36 8.14 -5.61
CA LYS A 294 6.08 9.11 -6.48
C LYS A 294 6.63 8.42 -7.73
N ASP A 295 7.32 7.30 -7.54
CA ASP A 295 7.91 6.50 -8.63
C ASP A 295 6.83 5.97 -9.61
N ALA A 296 5.61 5.69 -9.12
CA ALA A 296 4.50 5.25 -9.95
C ALA A 296 3.89 6.41 -10.77
N ILE A 297 3.78 7.60 -10.17
CA ILE A 297 3.36 8.83 -10.87
C ILE A 297 4.37 9.20 -11.96
N GLU A 298 5.67 9.15 -11.67
CA GLU A 298 6.72 9.41 -12.66
C GLU A 298 6.65 8.46 -13.85
N GLN A 299 6.35 7.18 -13.62
CA GLN A 299 6.15 6.19 -14.69
C GLN A 299 4.94 6.53 -15.59
N LEU A 300 3.88 7.13 -15.05
CA LEU A 300 2.76 7.61 -15.86
C LEU A 300 3.20 8.76 -16.77
N ASN A 301 3.89 9.74 -16.21
CA ASN A 301 4.34 10.92 -16.96
C ASN A 301 5.29 10.53 -18.11
N GLN A 302 6.24 9.63 -17.87
CA GLN A 302 7.15 9.14 -18.92
C GLN A 302 6.45 8.37 -20.05
N LYS A 303 5.32 7.70 -19.76
CA LYS A 303 4.51 7.03 -20.80
C LYS A 303 3.74 8.05 -21.64
N ALA A 304 3.26 9.13 -21.02
CA ALA A 304 2.58 10.20 -21.75
C ALA A 304 3.53 10.90 -22.73
N ASP A 305 4.77 11.18 -22.30
CA ASP A 305 5.79 11.85 -23.12
C ASP A 305 6.26 11.02 -24.33
N LYS A 306 6.22 9.68 -24.24
CA LYS A 306 6.59 8.78 -25.36
C LYS A 306 5.49 8.61 -26.40
N ASN A 307 4.25 8.99 -26.07
CA ASN A 307 3.09 8.85 -26.95
C ASN A 307 2.72 10.16 -27.67
N HIS A 308 3.47 11.24 -27.44
CA HIS A 308 3.42 12.51 -28.17
C HIS A 308 4.68 12.64 -29.05
#